data_AF-A0A2V5XTG8-F1
#
_entry.id   AF-A0A2V5XTG8-F1
#
_cell.length_a   1.000
_cell.length_b   1.000
_cell.length_c   1.000
_cell.angle_alpha   90.00
_cell.angle_beta   90.00
_cell.angle_gamma   90.00
#
_symmetry.space_group_name_H-M   'P 1'
#
loop_
_entity.id
_entity.type
_entity.pdbx_description
1 polymer ?
#
loop_
_entity_poly.entity_id
_entity_poly.type
_entity_poly.pdbx_seq_one_letter_code
_entity_poly.pdbx_strand_id
1 'polypeptide(L)'
;AKDLYVANAARSPDGDMVTIASSSDQNFKKYVSTKEPVDGYSIASIEWSDRVGATKVTISKDGKFATITFNEALLSQPPPNAAPAPALPTTAVPAIPSPFAPPAVPRQTPRPHVRGMIQRNPKALPVPTPNFQQPQVEQ
;
A
#
# COMPACT_ATOMS: atom_id res chain seq x y z
N ALA A 1 8.26 6.02 -23.63
CA ALA A 1 7.16 6.20 -22.66
C ALA A 1 7.67 7.11 -21.57
N LYS A 2 7.36 8.40 -21.61
CA LYS A 2 7.94 9.40 -20.68
C LYS A 2 7.06 9.65 -19.45
N ASP A 3 5.80 9.25 -19.53
CA ASP A 3 4.77 9.58 -18.54
C ASP A 3 4.28 8.36 -17.74
N LEU A 4 4.92 7.19 -17.91
CA LEU A 4 4.54 5.97 -17.20
C LEU A 4 5.28 5.88 -15.87
N TYR A 5 4.56 5.48 -14.83
CA TYR A 5 5.12 5.24 -13.50
C TYR A 5 4.52 3.98 -12.87
N VAL A 6 5.22 3.46 -11.86
CA VAL A 6 4.75 2.33 -11.06
C VAL A 6 3.79 2.85 -9.99
N ALA A 7 2.53 2.43 -10.06
CA ALA A 7 1.53 2.74 -9.04
C ALA A 7 1.58 1.77 -7.86
N ASN A 8 1.84 0.49 -8.15
CA ASN A 8 1.98 -0.56 -7.15
C ASN A 8 2.91 -1.65 -7.70
N ALA A 9 3.68 -2.28 -6.81
CA ALA A 9 4.43 -3.48 -7.12
C ALA A 9 4.29 -4.45 -5.95
N ALA A 10 3.91 -5.68 -6.25
CA ALA A 10 3.76 -6.76 -5.27
C ALA A 10 4.56 -7.98 -5.72
N ARG A 11 5.26 -8.59 -4.75
CA ARG A 11 5.95 -9.86 -4.94
C ARG A 11 5.07 -10.98 -4.40
N SER A 12 4.75 -11.94 -5.25
CA SER A 12 3.97 -13.13 -4.88
C SER A 12 4.71 -14.40 -5.31
N PRO A 13 4.46 -15.55 -4.66
CA PRO A 13 5.02 -16.84 -5.09
C PRO A 13 4.62 -17.20 -6.53
N ASP A 14 3.43 -16.78 -6.93
CA ASP A 14 2.86 -16.98 -8.26
C ASP A 14 3.42 -16.03 -9.32
N GLY A 15 4.35 -15.15 -8.96
CA GLY A 15 4.94 -14.15 -9.86
C GLY A 15 4.78 -12.72 -9.34
N ASP A 16 5.64 -11.84 -9.83
CA ASP A 16 5.56 -10.44 -9.48
C ASP A 16 4.45 -9.75 -10.27
N MET A 17 3.72 -8.88 -9.60
CA MET A 17 2.65 -8.07 -10.19
C MET A 17 3.01 -6.60 -10.08
N VAL A 18 2.86 -5.88 -11.19
CA VAL A 18 3.11 -4.45 -11.26
C VAL A 18 1.89 -3.76 -11.86
N THR A 19 1.45 -2.70 -11.20
CA THR A 19 0.46 -1.78 -11.74
C THR A 19 1.18 -0.57 -12.33
N ILE A 20 1.07 -0.40 -13.64
CA ILE A 20 1.61 0.73 -14.39
C ILE A 20 0.49 1.74 -14.58
N ALA A 21 0.77 3.01 -14.33
CA ALA A 21 -0.15 4.11 -14.60
C ALA A 21 0.54 5.21 -15.42
N SER A 22 -0.26 6.09 -16.03
CA SER A 22 0.23 7.25 -16.75
C SER A 22 -0.04 8.52 -15.94
N SER A 23 0.92 9.44 -15.88
CA SER A 23 0.71 10.76 -15.28
C SER A 23 -0.17 11.66 -16.16
N SER A 24 -0.18 11.42 -17.47
CA SER A 24 -0.93 12.21 -18.45
C SER A 24 -2.32 11.64 -18.72
N ASP A 25 -2.55 10.36 -18.43
CA ASP A 25 -3.83 9.69 -18.62
C ASP A 25 -4.25 8.93 -17.35
N GLN A 26 -5.25 9.46 -16.65
CA GLN A 26 -5.72 8.88 -15.39
C GLN A 26 -6.49 7.57 -15.56
N ASN A 27 -6.98 7.30 -16.77
CA ASN A 27 -7.69 6.06 -17.12
C ASN A 27 -6.72 4.93 -17.45
N PHE A 28 -5.46 5.27 -17.75
CA PHE A 28 -4.41 4.31 -18.02
C PHE A 28 -3.96 3.66 -16.73
N LYS A 29 -4.50 2.47 -16.46
CA LYS A 29 -4.03 1.53 -15.44
C LYS A 29 -3.85 0.18 -16.10
N LYS A 30 -2.63 -0.35 -16.07
CA LYS A 30 -2.31 -1.68 -16.61
C LYS A 30 -1.71 -2.54 -15.52
N TYR A 31 -2.29 -3.72 -15.36
CA TYR A 31 -1.82 -4.75 -14.45
C TYR A 31 -0.99 -5.72 -15.28
N VAL A 32 0.30 -5.80 -14.96
CA VAL A 32 1.25 -6.63 -15.68
C VAL A 32 1.84 -7.62 -14.70
N SER A 33 2.07 -8.84 -15.16
CA SER A 33 2.71 -9.89 -14.36
C SER A 33 4.01 -10.36 -15.02
N THR A 34 4.88 -11.01 -14.26
CA THR A 34 6.05 -11.70 -14.83
C THR A 34 5.68 -13.02 -15.51
N LYS A 35 4.45 -13.50 -15.34
CA LYS A 35 3.97 -14.76 -15.93
C LYS A 35 3.57 -14.59 -17.38
N GLU A 36 2.78 -13.56 -17.65
CA GLU A 36 2.16 -13.37 -18.95
C GLU A 36 2.24 -11.90 -19.39
N PRO A 37 2.60 -11.65 -20.66
CA PRO A 37 2.50 -10.32 -21.25
C PRO A 37 1.03 -9.88 -21.30
N VAL A 38 0.73 -8.68 -20.82
CA VAL A 38 -0.62 -8.11 -20.82
C VAL A 38 -0.64 -6.87 -21.71
N ASP A 39 -1.50 -6.85 -22.74
CA ASP A 39 -1.61 -5.75 -23.70
C ASP A 39 -0.28 -5.34 -24.36
N GLY A 40 0.58 -6.32 -24.60
CA GLY A 40 1.92 -6.12 -25.14
C GLY A 40 2.94 -5.55 -24.14
N TYR A 41 2.55 -5.33 -22.88
CA TYR A 41 3.47 -5.01 -21.79
C TYR A 41 3.89 -6.28 -21.04
N SER A 42 5.18 -6.40 -20.76
CA SER A 42 5.72 -7.48 -19.93
C SER A 42 6.70 -6.90 -18.91
N ILE A 43 6.87 -7.59 -17.79
CA ILE A 43 7.94 -7.26 -16.85
C ILE A 43 9.21 -7.98 -17.30
N ALA A 44 10.26 -7.22 -17.61
CA ALA A 44 11.56 -7.76 -17.97
C ALA A 44 12.43 -7.99 -16.72
N SER A 45 12.40 -7.06 -15.76
CA SER A 45 13.12 -7.19 -14.50
C SER A 45 12.53 -6.25 -13.44
N ILE A 46 12.68 -6.62 -12.17
CA ILE A 46 12.32 -5.78 -11.03
C ILE A 46 13.51 -5.71 -10.07
N GLU A 47 14.02 -4.50 -9.85
CA GLU A 47 14.98 -4.21 -8.80
C GLU A 47 14.22 -3.75 -7.56
N TRP A 48 14.04 -4.67 -6.63
CA TRP A 48 13.35 -4.39 -5.37
C TRP A 48 14.26 -3.66 -4.39
N SER A 49 13.71 -2.66 -3.70
CA SER A 49 14.39 -1.93 -2.64
C SER A 49 13.53 -1.89 -1.38
N ASP A 50 14.16 -1.98 -0.20
CA ASP A 50 13.51 -1.76 1.09
C ASP A 50 13.05 -0.32 1.30
N ARG A 51 13.61 0.62 0.52
CA ARG A 51 13.16 2.01 0.53
C ARG A 51 11.90 2.14 -0.33
N VAL A 52 10.81 2.57 0.30
CA VAL A 52 9.55 2.89 -0.38
C VAL A 52 9.85 3.85 -1.54
N GLY A 53 9.48 3.47 -2.77
CA GLY A 53 9.66 4.28 -3.97
C GLY A 53 10.97 4.07 -4.72
N ALA A 54 11.96 3.40 -4.13
CA ALA A 54 13.24 3.11 -4.79
C ALA A 54 13.22 1.84 -5.65
N THR A 55 12.12 1.08 -5.61
CA THR A 55 11.93 -0.08 -6.49
C THR A 55 11.85 0.37 -7.95
N LYS A 56 12.66 -0.25 -8.80
CA LYS A 56 12.71 0.02 -10.24
C LYS A 56 12.12 -1.15 -10.99
N VAL A 57 11.21 -0.87 -11.91
CA VAL A 57 10.61 -1.89 -12.77
C VAL A 57 11.06 -1.63 -14.20
N THR A 58 11.70 -2.60 -14.82
CA THR A 58 12.00 -2.58 -16.24
C THR A 58 10.91 -3.36 -16.96
N ILE A 59 10.12 -2.64 -17.76
CA ILE A 59 9.06 -3.21 -18.59
C ILE A 59 9.55 -3.33 -20.03
N SER A 60 9.00 -4.29 -20.76
CA SER A 60 9.15 -4.39 -22.20
C SER A 60 7.81 -4.18 -22.88
N LYS A 61 7.83 -3.47 -24.02
CA LYS A 61 6.68 -3.32 -24.91
C LYS A 61 7.13 -3.31 -26.36
N ASP A 62 6.61 -4.22 -27.18
CA ASP A 62 6.94 -4.32 -28.62
C ASP A 62 8.46 -4.38 -28.88
N GLY A 63 9.22 -5.07 -28.01
CA GLY A 63 10.68 -5.17 -28.07
C GLY A 63 11.46 -3.96 -27.53
N LYS A 64 10.78 -2.91 -27.06
CA LYS A 64 11.40 -1.75 -26.41
C LYS A 64 11.35 -1.89 -24.90
N PHE A 65 12.44 -1.59 -24.22
CA PHE A 65 12.52 -1.63 -22.76
C PHE A 65 12.46 -0.22 -22.18
N ALA A 66 11.78 -0.07 -21.05
CA ALA A 66 11.75 1.16 -20.28
C ALA A 66 11.85 0.83 -18.80
N THR A 67 12.77 1.50 -18.11
CA THR A 67 12.85 1.45 -16.65
C THR A 67 12.00 2.57 -16.10
N ILE A 68 11.01 2.20 -15.30
CA ILE A 68 10.07 3.10 -14.64
C ILE A 68 10.16 2.90 -13.13
N THR A 69 9.93 3.98 -12.39
CA THR A 69 9.92 4.00 -10.93
C THR A 69 8.57 4.44 -10.42
N PHE A 70 8.41 4.39 -9.11
CA PHE A 70 7.25 4.97 -8.45
C PHE A 70 7.25 6.49 -8.61
N ASN A 71 6.04 7.06 -8.66
CA ASN A 71 5.89 8.51 -8.65
C ASN A 71 6.00 9.04 -7.21
N GLU A 72 7.08 9.76 -6.91
CA GLU A 72 7.40 10.28 -5.58
C GLU A 72 6.29 11.20 -5.02
N ALA A 73 5.61 11.95 -5.90
CA ALA A 73 4.52 12.82 -5.49
C ALA A 73 3.30 12.04 -4.98
N LEU A 74 3.05 10.86 -5.54
CA LEU A 74 1.95 9.98 -5.12
C LEU A 74 2.32 9.18 -3.86
N LEU A 75 3.59 8.85 -3.65
CA LEU A 75 4.04 8.19 -2.42
C LEU A 75 3.91 9.07 -1.18
N SER A 76 4.06 10.38 -1.36
CA SER A 76 3.94 11.36 -0.28
C SER A 76 2.49 11.59 0.12
N GLN A 77 1.52 11.10 -0.65
CA GLN A 77 0.11 11.24 -0.30
C GLN A 77 -0.30 10.20 0.75
N PRO A 78 -1.10 10.60 1.76
CA PRO A 78 -1.68 9.65 2.69
C PRO A 78 -2.49 8.62 1.88
N PRO A 79 -2.39 7.31 2.21
CA PRO A 79 -3.15 6.30 1.50
C PRO A 79 -4.64 6.67 1.58
N PRO A 80 -5.38 6.61 0.45
CA PRO A 80 -6.82 6.78 0.50
C PRO A 80 -7.35 5.72 1.46
N ASN A 81 -7.93 6.20 2.57
CA ASN A 81 -8.56 5.38 3.60
C ASN A 81 -9.36 4.27 2.92
N ALA A 82 -8.95 3.01 3.12
CA ALA A 82 -9.64 1.86 2.52
C ALA A 82 -11.14 2.01 2.75
N ALA A 83 -11.91 1.96 1.67
CA ALA A 83 -13.36 2.11 1.76
C ALA A 83 -13.90 1.13 2.83
N PRO A 84 -14.84 1.57 3.69
CA PRO A 84 -15.46 0.67 4.65
C PRO A 84 -16.03 -0.52 3.88
N ALA A 85 -15.71 -1.73 4.36
CA ALA A 85 -16.21 -2.97 3.78
C ALA A 85 -17.74 -2.87 3.60
N PRO A 86 -18.31 -3.41 2.50
CA PRO A 86 -19.75 -3.38 2.30
C PRO A 86 -20.44 -4.07 3.47
N ALA A 87 -21.32 -3.36 4.17
CA ALA A 87 -22.23 -3.98 5.10
C ALA A 87 -23.10 -4.97 4.32
N LEU A 88 -23.03 -6.25 4.69
CA LEU A 88 -23.90 -7.30 4.16
C LEU A 88 -25.37 -6.89 4.42
N PRO A 89 -26.28 -6.97 3.44
CA PRO A 89 -27.67 -6.68 3.66
C PRO A 89 -28.28 -7.81 4.50
N THR A 90 -28.58 -7.53 5.77
CA THR A 90 -29.51 -8.35 6.55
C THR A 90 -30.89 -8.26 5.91
N THR A 91 -31.35 -9.39 5.38
CA THR A 91 -32.69 -9.58 4.84
C THR A 91 -33.72 -9.31 5.95
N ALA A 92 -34.34 -8.13 5.93
CA ALA A 92 -35.50 -7.80 6.75
C ALA A 92 -36.75 -7.80 5.88
N VAL A 93 -37.75 -8.53 6.38
CA VAL A 93 -39.09 -8.79 5.84
C VAL A 93 -39.85 -7.49 5.53
N PRO A 94 -40.69 -7.43 4.48
CA PRO A 94 -41.29 -6.17 4.03
C PRO A 94 -42.58 -5.82 4.80
N ALA A 95 -42.69 -4.57 5.25
CA ALA A 95 -43.98 -3.90 5.44
C ALA A 95 -43.84 -2.37 5.23
N ILE A 96 -44.59 -1.87 4.26
CA ILE A 96 -44.86 -0.47 3.87
C ILE A 96 -46.35 -0.21 4.27
N PRO A 97 -46.96 1.01 4.44
CA PRO A 97 -46.53 2.41 4.19
C PRO A 97 -46.87 3.51 5.26
N SER A 98 -46.09 4.63 5.24
CA SER A 98 -46.55 6.07 5.25
C SER A 98 -47.23 6.72 6.48
N PRO A 99 -47.49 8.06 6.56
CA PRO A 99 -46.76 9.26 6.08
C PRO A 99 -46.85 10.48 7.06
N PHE A 100 -45.84 10.89 7.84
CA PHE A 100 -45.89 12.24 8.50
C PHE A 100 -44.50 12.82 8.76
N ALA A 101 -44.36 14.12 8.50
CA ALA A 101 -43.16 14.94 8.72
C ALA A 101 -43.06 15.42 10.20
N PRO A 102 -42.00 16.15 10.63
CA PRO A 102 -41.14 15.85 11.80
C PRO A 102 -41.49 16.62 13.10
N PRO A 103 -40.85 16.30 14.25
CA PRO A 103 -40.26 17.39 15.04
C PRO A 103 -38.90 17.10 15.72
N ALA A 104 -38.04 18.13 15.70
CA ALA A 104 -37.06 18.61 16.68
C ALA A 104 -36.31 17.65 17.67
N VAL A 105 -34.98 17.55 17.46
CA VAL A 105 -33.79 17.58 18.38
C VAL A 105 -33.93 17.08 19.85
N PRO A 106 -32.89 16.42 20.47
CA PRO A 106 -31.48 16.84 20.41
C PRO A 106 -30.41 15.76 20.23
N ARG A 107 -29.32 16.19 19.59
CA ARG A 107 -28.03 15.49 19.47
C ARG A 107 -27.51 15.11 20.86
N GLN A 108 -27.54 13.82 21.21
CA GLN A 108 -26.61 13.29 22.19
C GLN A 108 -25.24 13.18 21.51
N THR A 109 -24.31 14.03 21.95
CA THR A 109 -22.89 13.84 21.67
C THR A 109 -22.45 12.50 22.26
N PRO A 110 -21.87 11.58 21.46
CA PRO A 110 -21.32 10.36 22.02
C PRO A 110 -20.17 10.72 22.98
N ARG A 111 -20.24 10.17 24.19
CA ARG A 111 -19.23 10.35 25.23
C ARG A 111 -17.85 9.90 24.70
N PRO A 112 -16.76 10.61 25.02
CA PRO A 112 -15.42 10.19 24.64
C PRO A 112 -15.08 8.90 25.39
N HIS A 113 -15.01 7.79 24.67
CA HIS A 113 -14.49 6.54 25.22
C HIS A 113 -12.96 6.66 25.32
N VAL A 114 -12.45 6.75 26.54
CA VAL A 114 -11.01 6.71 26.81
C VAL A 114 -10.52 5.30 26.46
N ARG A 115 -9.72 5.19 25.40
CA ARG A 115 -9.09 3.94 24.98
C ARG A 115 -7.98 3.60 25.98
N GLY A 116 -8.16 2.49 26.70
CA GLY A 116 -7.17 1.94 27.62
C GLY A 116 -5.80 1.73 26.95
N MET A 117 -4.74 1.92 27.72
CA MET A 117 -3.36 1.81 27.27
C MET A 117 -3.06 0.35 26.87
N ILE A 118 -2.64 0.13 25.63
CA ILE A 118 -2.12 -1.18 25.20
C ILE A 118 -0.75 -1.37 25.86
N GLN A 119 -0.68 -2.27 26.83
CA GLN A 119 0.56 -2.69 27.46
C GLN A 119 1.38 -3.50 26.44
N ARG A 120 2.39 -2.88 25.83
CA ARG A 120 3.36 -3.59 24.99
C ARG A 120 4.39 -4.23 25.91
N ASN A 121 4.47 -5.55 25.90
CA ASN A 121 5.55 -6.31 26.53
C ASN A 121 6.84 -6.15 25.70
N PRO A 122 7.91 -5.48 26.17
CA PRO A 122 9.17 -5.47 25.47
C PRO A 122 9.93 -6.76 25.80
N LYS A 123 9.95 -7.70 24.86
CA LYS A 123 10.88 -8.83 24.94
C LYS A 123 12.28 -8.28 24.63
N ALA A 124 13.05 -8.00 25.67
CA ALA A 124 14.44 -7.58 25.55
C ALA A 124 15.25 -8.68 24.86
N LEU A 125 15.93 -8.32 23.76
CA LEU A 125 16.99 -9.13 23.17
C LEU A 125 18.26 -8.91 24.01
N PRO A 126 19.07 -9.96 24.31
CA PRO A 126 20.35 -9.78 24.96
C PRO A 126 21.30 -8.99 24.06
N VAL A 127 21.94 -7.97 24.65
CA VAL A 127 22.99 -7.16 24.03
C VAL A 127 24.27 -8.00 23.90
N PRO A 128 24.95 -8.05 22.74
CA PRO A 128 26.29 -8.62 22.66
C PRO A 128 27.30 -7.66 23.30
N THR A 129 28.06 -8.16 24.27
CA THR A 129 29.14 -7.42 24.93
C THR A 129 30.28 -7.14 23.94
N PRO A 130 30.73 -5.89 23.76
CA PRO A 130 31.93 -5.59 22.99
C PRO A 130 33.17 -5.95 23.82
N ASN A 131 33.96 -6.91 23.33
CA ASN A 131 35.27 -7.27 23.90
C ASN A 131 36.30 -6.20 23.54
N PHE A 132 36.48 -5.20 24.40
CA PHE A 132 37.61 -4.27 24.32
C PHE A 132 38.84 -4.94 24.95
N GLN A 133 39.65 -5.62 24.14
CA GLN A 133 41.03 -5.89 24.51
C GLN A 133 41.80 -4.56 24.50
N GLN A 134 42.16 -4.07 25.68
CA GLN A 134 43.10 -2.97 25.84
C GLN A 134 44.52 -3.45 25.45
N PRO A 135 45.30 -2.67 24.69
CA PRO A 135 46.72 -2.95 24.50
C PRO A 135 47.47 -2.64 25.80
N GLN A 136 48.00 -3.66 26.45
CA GLN A 136 48.91 -3.49 27.59
C GLN A 136 50.25 -2.97 27.06
N VAL A 137 50.48 -1.68 27.29
CA VAL A 137 51.81 -1.06 27.29
C VAL A 137 52.38 -1.24 28.70
N GLU A 138 53.56 -1.86 28.82
CA GLU A 138 54.62 -1.58 29.81
C GLU A 138 55.75 -2.60 29.58
N GLN A 139 56.90 -2.13 29.09
CA GLN A 139 58.15 -1.84 29.83
C GLN A 139 59.14 -3.01 29.76
#